data_AF-A0A0A0ESC7-F1
#
_entry.id   AF-A0A0A0ESC7-F1
#
_cell.length_a   1.000
_cell.length_b   1.000
_cell.length_c   1.000
_cell.angle_alpha   90.00
_cell.angle_beta   90.00
_cell.angle_gamma   90.00
#
_symmetry.space_group_name_H-M   'P 1'
#
loop_
_entity.id
_entity.type
_entity.pdbx_description
1 polymer ?
#
loop_
_entity_poly.entity_id
_entity_poly.type
_entity_poly.pdbx_seq_one_letter_code
_entity_poly.pdbx_strand_id
1 'polypeptide(L)'
;MDAVARDVFDFWLEAGPERWFRGGPDFDALCRERLLDAHMAASRGELEHWGEWADSAMALVLLLDQVPRNVFRGSAHAYATDPLACAVATRAVGHGFDTQVDPALRRFFYLPFTHSENPMEQQRSVELHRTMPGEEPDKWALHHQAIIERFGRFPHRNRVLGRATTPGEQAWLDEGGFSG
;
A
#
# COMPACT_ATOMS: atom_id res chain seq x y z
N MET A 1 6.98 -16.81 14.24
CA MET A 1 6.15 -16.32 13.12
C MET A 1 5.10 -17.37 12.83
N ASP A 2 3.83 -16.97 12.75
CA ASP A 2 2.73 -17.82 12.30
C ASP A 2 3.05 -18.39 10.90
N ALA A 3 2.65 -19.64 10.63
CA ALA A 3 2.98 -20.31 9.37
C ALA A 3 2.33 -19.61 8.15
N VAL A 4 1.13 -19.06 8.32
CA VAL A 4 0.43 -18.32 7.27
C VAL A 4 1.07 -16.95 7.06
N ALA A 5 1.51 -16.28 8.12
CA ALA A 5 2.25 -15.02 7.99
C ALA A 5 3.55 -15.19 7.21
N ARG A 6 4.24 -16.32 7.44
CA ARG A 6 5.44 -16.68 6.68
C ARG A 6 5.12 -16.93 5.21
N ASP A 7 4.06 -17.68 4.90
CA ASP A 7 3.68 -17.96 3.49
C ASP A 7 3.38 -16.68 2.70
N VAL A 8 2.69 -15.71 3.32
CA VAL A 8 2.45 -14.38 2.71
C VAL A 8 3.76 -13.66 2.42
N PHE A 9 4.66 -13.65 3.41
CA PHE A 9 5.94 -12.96 3.32
C PHE A 9 6.85 -13.59 2.26
N ASP A 10 6.98 -14.91 2.27
CA ASP A 10 7.78 -15.69 1.32
C ASP A 10 7.23 -15.54 -0.11
N PHE A 11 5.91 -15.63 -0.29
CA PHE A 11 5.26 -15.37 -1.59
C PHE A 11 5.63 -13.99 -2.14
N TRP A 12 5.59 -12.97 -1.28
CA TRP A 12 5.87 -11.60 -1.71
C TRP A 12 7.35 -11.45 -2.06
N LEU A 13 8.26 -12.00 -1.26
CA LEU A 13 9.69 -11.99 -1.54
C LEU A 13 10.05 -12.69 -2.85
N GLU A 14 9.50 -13.88 -3.09
CA GLU A 14 9.73 -14.67 -4.31
C GLU A 14 9.21 -13.95 -5.57
N ALA A 15 8.14 -13.16 -5.45
CA ALA A 15 7.62 -12.37 -6.57
C ALA A 15 8.62 -11.29 -7.03
N GLY A 16 9.35 -10.68 -6.09
CA GLY A 16 10.40 -9.71 -6.35
C GLY A 16 9.95 -8.35 -6.92
N PRO A 17 10.89 -7.40 -7.04
CA PRO A 17 10.60 -6.00 -7.34
C PRO A 17 9.95 -5.75 -8.71
N GLU A 18 10.19 -6.62 -9.69
CA GLU A 18 9.54 -6.50 -10.99
C GLU A 18 8.02 -6.69 -10.86
N ARG A 19 7.58 -7.65 -10.04
CA ARG A 19 6.15 -7.95 -9.85
C ARG A 19 5.49 -7.04 -8.83
N TRP A 20 6.20 -6.58 -7.80
CA TRP A 20 5.66 -5.70 -6.77
C TRP A 20 5.00 -4.44 -7.34
N PHE A 21 5.64 -3.81 -8.34
CA PHE A 21 5.16 -2.53 -8.88
C PHE A 21 4.50 -2.63 -10.26
N ARG A 22 4.83 -3.65 -11.06
CA ARG A 22 4.21 -3.82 -12.39
C ARG A 22 2.91 -4.63 -12.32
N GLY A 23 2.83 -5.60 -11.40
CA GLY A 23 1.74 -6.56 -11.35
C GLY A 23 1.50 -7.25 -12.70
N GLY A 24 0.24 -7.48 -13.02
CA GLY A 24 -0.20 -8.02 -14.31
C GLY A 24 -1.19 -9.17 -14.12
N PRO A 25 -1.97 -9.54 -15.16
CA PRO A 25 -3.06 -10.52 -15.03
C PRO A 25 -2.63 -11.85 -14.40
N ASP A 26 -1.43 -12.35 -14.76
CA ASP A 26 -0.91 -13.61 -14.23
C ASP A 26 -0.55 -13.49 -12.74
N PHE A 27 0.06 -12.38 -12.33
CA PHE A 27 0.40 -12.17 -10.92
C PHE A 27 -0.85 -11.86 -10.09
N ASP A 28 -1.80 -11.11 -10.64
CA ASP A 28 -3.09 -10.83 -10.00
C ASP A 28 -3.87 -12.14 -9.75
N ALA A 29 -3.83 -13.08 -10.69
CA ALA A 29 -4.41 -14.41 -10.54
C ALA A 29 -3.70 -15.21 -9.43
N LEU A 30 -2.37 -15.19 -9.38
CA LEU A 30 -1.59 -15.84 -8.31
C LEU A 30 -1.89 -15.24 -6.93
N CYS A 31 -1.94 -13.91 -6.81
CA CYS A 31 -2.32 -13.24 -5.56
C CYS A 31 -3.74 -13.65 -5.13
N ARG A 32 -4.68 -13.75 -6.08
CA ARG A 32 -6.05 -14.18 -5.79
C ARG A 32 -6.09 -15.63 -5.32
N GLU A 33 -5.36 -16.52 -5.95
CA GLU A 33 -5.31 -17.94 -5.60
C GLU A 33 -4.70 -18.15 -4.20
N ARG A 34 -3.59 -17.48 -3.90
CA ARG A 34 -2.80 -17.78 -2.70
C ARG A 34 -3.12 -16.90 -1.50
N LEU A 35 -3.54 -15.65 -1.72
CA LEU A 35 -3.60 -14.64 -0.65
C LEU A 35 -5.00 -14.09 -0.39
N LEU A 36 -6.02 -14.41 -1.21
CA LEU A 36 -7.37 -13.86 -1.03
C LEU A 36 -7.96 -14.24 0.33
N ASP A 37 -7.87 -15.51 0.74
CA ASP A 37 -8.45 -15.96 2.01
C ASP A 37 -7.80 -15.27 3.21
N ALA A 38 -6.46 -15.13 3.18
CA ALA A 38 -5.71 -14.41 4.20
C ALA A 38 -6.05 -12.91 4.21
N HIS A 39 -6.20 -12.28 3.04
CA HIS A 39 -6.67 -10.90 2.93
C HIS A 39 -8.07 -10.75 3.56
N MET A 40 -8.98 -11.67 3.26
CA MET A 40 -10.33 -11.63 3.82
C MET A 40 -10.31 -11.81 5.35
N ALA A 41 -9.48 -12.71 5.89
CA ALA A 41 -9.30 -12.86 7.34
C ALA A 41 -8.71 -11.60 7.99
N ALA A 42 -7.68 -10.99 7.38
CA ALA A 42 -7.11 -9.72 7.83
C ALA A 42 -8.17 -8.60 7.83
N SER A 43 -8.98 -8.51 6.79
CA SER A 43 -10.05 -7.50 6.66
C SER A 43 -11.14 -7.63 7.74
N ARG A 44 -11.32 -8.83 8.30
CA ARG A 44 -12.26 -9.10 9.42
C ARG A 44 -11.61 -8.93 10.80
N GLY A 45 -10.32 -8.59 10.86
CA GLY A 45 -9.56 -8.43 12.11
C GLY A 45 -9.08 -9.74 12.75
N GLU A 46 -9.26 -10.88 12.08
CA GLU A 46 -8.90 -12.21 12.63
C GLU A 46 -7.39 -12.39 12.82
N LEU A 47 -6.59 -11.57 12.12
CA LEU A 47 -5.13 -11.61 12.12
C LEU A 47 -4.49 -10.44 12.89
N GLU A 48 -5.25 -9.72 13.74
CA GLU A 48 -4.74 -8.54 14.46
C GLU A 48 -3.48 -8.84 15.31
N HIS A 49 -3.42 -10.04 15.91
CA HIS A 49 -2.28 -10.53 16.69
C HIS A 49 -0.96 -10.60 15.90
N TRP A 50 -1.00 -10.56 14.57
CA TRP A 50 0.23 -10.46 13.75
C TRP A 50 0.95 -9.14 13.93
N GLY A 51 0.26 -8.10 14.40
CA GLY A 51 0.84 -6.80 14.71
C GLY A 51 1.82 -6.79 15.90
N GLU A 52 2.04 -7.91 16.58
CA GLU A 52 2.94 -8.00 17.73
C GLU A 52 4.42 -8.17 17.36
N TRP A 53 4.73 -8.56 16.12
CA TRP A 53 6.10 -8.84 15.66
C TRP A 53 6.35 -8.22 14.28
N ALA A 54 7.59 -7.81 14.01
CA ALA A 54 7.94 -7.08 12.79
C ALA A 54 7.56 -7.82 11.49
N ASP A 55 7.98 -9.08 11.34
CA ASP A 55 7.74 -9.86 10.11
C ASP A 55 6.24 -10.14 9.89
N SER A 56 5.49 -10.48 10.94
CA SER A 56 4.06 -10.74 10.82
C SER A 56 3.25 -9.45 10.63
N ALA A 57 3.71 -8.32 11.18
CA ALA A 57 3.14 -7.01 10.91
C ALA A 57 3.36 -6.62 9.43
N MET A 58 4.52 -6.96 8.86
CA MET A 58 4.78 -6.77 7.42
C MET A 58 3.79 -7.59 6.59
N ALA A 59 3.62 -8.88 6.89
CA ALA A 59 2.64 -9.72 6.20
C ALA A 59 1.22 -9.14 6.28
N LEU A 60 0.82 -8.61 7.44
CA LEU A 60 -0.48 -7.98 7.62
C LEU A 60 -0.62 -6.69 6.77
N VAL A 61 0.44 -5.87 6.67
CA VAL A 61 0.45 -4.70 5.78
C VAL A 61 0.32 -5.12 4.32
N LEU A 62 1.07 -6.14 3.87
CA LEU A 62 0.99 -6.65 2.50
C LEU A 62 -0.42 -7.13 2.15
N LEU A 63 -1.07 -7.87 3.06
CA LEU A 63 -2.45 -8.33 2.88
C LEU A 63 -3.46 -7.20 2.78
N LEU A 64 -3.27 -6.09 3.51
CA LEU A 64 -4.23 -5.00 3.58
C LEU A 64 -3.95 -3.88 2.57
N ASP A 65 -2.72 -3.74 2.08
CA ASP A 65 -2.29 -2.68 1.18
C ASP A 65 -1.97 -3.20 -0.23
N GLN A 66 -1.11 -4.20 -0.36
CA GLN A 66 -0.64 -4.62 -1.68
C GLN A 66 -1.62 -5.59 -2.37
N VAL A 67 -2.07 -6.63 -1.65
CA VAL A 67 -2.96 -7.68 -2.19
C VAL A 67 -4.25 -7.10 -2.82
N PRO A 68 -4.96 -6.14 -2.20
CA PRO A 68 -6.18 -5.59 -2.79
C PRO A 68 -5.96 -4.93 -4.15
N ARG A 69 -4.79 -4.28 -4.34
CA ARG A 69 -4.43 -3.58 -5.58
C ARG A 69 -4.20 -4.55 -6.75
N ASN A 70 -3.77 -5.77 -6.45
CA ASN A 70 -3.68 -6.87 -7.42
C ASN A 70 -5.02 -7.59 -7.61
N VAL A 71 -5.61 -8.07 -6.51
CA VAL A 71 -6.78 -8.96 -6.56
C VAL A 71 -8.01 -8.23 -7.05
N PHE A 72 -8.19 -6.96 -6.69
CA PHE A 72 -9.40 -6.18 -7.01
C PHE A 72 -9.13 -5.03 -7.98
N ARG A 73 -8.11 -5.16 -8.83
CA ARG A 73 -7.69 -4.15 -9.80
C ARG A 73 -8.88 -3.54 -10.55
N GLY A 74 -8.92 -2.22 -10.63
CA GLY A 74 -9.95 -1.49 -11.35
C GLY A 74 -11.31 -1.42 -10.63
N SER A 75 -11.36 -1.68 -9.32
CA SER A 75 -12.58 -1.56 -8.51
C SER A 75 -12.35 -0.81 -7.20
N ALA A 76 -13.42 -0.35 -6.55
CA ALA A 76 -13.35 0.28 -5.23
C ALA A 76 -12.71 -0.63 -4.17
N HIS A 77 -12.84 -1.95 -4.31
CA HIS A 77 -12.30 -2.93 -3.36
C HIS A 77 -10.77 -2.88 -3.27
N ALA A 78 -10.08 -2.38 -4.29
CA ALA A 78 -8.63 -2.18 -4.24
C ALA A 78 -8.17 -1.19 -3.16
N TYR A 79 -9.09 -0.36 -2.63
CA TYR A 79 -8.79 0.68 -1.63
C TYR A 79 -9.57 0.49 -0.33
N ALA A 80 -10.43 -0.54 -0.25
CA ALA A 80 -11.37 -0.70 0.86
C ALA A 80 -10.68 -0.94 2.20
N THR A 81 -9.49 -1.54 2.19
CA THR A 81 -8.70 -1.84 3.39
C THR A 81 -7.57 -0.84 3.63
N ASP A 82 -7.45 0.23 2.84
CA ASP A 82 -6.41 1.28 3.02
C ASP A 82 -6.40 1.83 4.48
N PRO A 83 -7.55 2.16 5.12
CA PRO A 83 -7.54 2.64 6.50
C PRO A 83 -7.00 1.60 7.51
N LEU A 84 -7.27 0.31 7.29
CA LEU A 84 -6.74 -0.76 8.14
C LEU A 84 -5.22 -0.88 7.95
N ALA A 85 -4.73 -0.81 6.71
CA ALA A 85 -3.30 -0.81 6.41
C ALA A 85 -2.58 0.37 7.09
N CYS A 86 -3.14 1.59 7.02
CA CYS A 86 -2.59 2.76 7.71
C CYS A 86 -2.52 2.57 9.23
N ALA A 87 -3.53 1.95 9.84
CA ALA A 87 -3.55 1.68 11.27
C ALA A 87 -2.46 0.68 11.68
N VAL A 88 -2.28 -0.41 10.92
CA VAL A 88 -1.24 -1.41 11.16
C VAL A 88 0.15 -0.79 10.96
N ALA A 89 0.37 -0.07 9.85
CA ALA A 89 1.63 0.61 9.57
C ALA A 89 1.97 1.65 10.64
N THR A 90 0.98 2.40 11.14
CA THR A 90 1.19 3.36 12.24
C THR A 90 1.73 2.70 13.49
N ARG A 91 1.15 1.56 13.90
CA ARG A 91 1.62 0.80 15.06
C ARG A 91 3.01 0.21 14.81
N ALA A 92 3.22 -0.42 13.66
CA ALA A 92 4.49 -1.06 13.31
C ALA A 92 5.66 -0.05 13.33
N VAL A 93 5.49 1.11 12.70
CA VAL A 93 6.48 2.20 12.73
C VAL A 93 6.65 2.74 14.16
N GLY A 94 5.57 2.87 14.93
CA GLY A 94 5.65 3.29 16.34
C GLY A 94 6.47 2.33 17.23
N HIS A 95 6.48 1.04 16.89
CA HIS A 95 7.31 0.03 17.54
C HIS A 95 8.71 -0.13 16.91
N GLY A 96 9.03 0.64 15.88
CA GLY A 96 10.31 0.57 15.15
C GLY A 96 10.48 -0.71 14.32
N PHE A 97 9.39 -1.43 14.02
CA PHE A 97 9.43 -2.68 13.25
C PHE A 97 9.90 -2.48 11.81
N ASP A 98 9.69 -1.29 11.26
CA ASP A 98 10.17 -0.94 9.92
C ASP A 98 11.70 -0.99 9.78
N THR A 99 12.43 -0.85 10.89
CA THR A 99 13.91 -0.96 10.91
C THR A 99 14.43 -2.36 11.26
N GLN A 100 13.52 -3.30 11.55
CA GLN A 100 13.86 -4.67 11.93
C GLN A 100 13.72 -5.66 10.76
N VAL A 101 13.15 -5.21 9.64
CA VAL A 101 13.00 -6.00 8.42
C VAL A 101 14.10 -5.67 7.41
N ASP A 102 14.19 -6.46 6.35
CA ASP A 102 15.09 -6.18 5.22
C ASP A 102 14.86 -4.73 4.68
N PRO A 103 15.92 -3.92 4.49
CA PRO A 103 15.80 -2.57 3.94
C PRO A 103 15.01 -2.47 2.62
N ALA A 104 15.04 -3.51 1.78
CA ALA A 104 14.27 -3.58 0.54
C ALA A 104 12.76 -3.63 0.80
N LEU A 105 12.34 -4.21 1.93
CA LEU A 105 10.93 -4.36 2.30
C LEU A 105 10.41 -3.22 3.17
N ARG A 106 11.29 -2.46 3.81
CA ARG A 106 10.95 -1.33 4.68
C ARG A 106 9.91 -0.37 4.07
N ARG A 107 9.99 -0.14 2.75
CA ARG A 107 9.03 0.69 1.99
C ARG A 107 7.58 0.23 2.11
N PHE A 108 7.32 -1.07 2.26
CA PHE A 108 5.94 -1.57 2.36
C PHE A 108 5.24 -1.12 3.64
N PHE A 109 5.97 -0.83 4.72
CA PHE A 109 5.39 -0.16 5.90
C PHE A 109 5.01 1.31 5.63
N TYR A 110 5.53 1.92 4.56
CA TYR A 110 5.33 3.34 4.27
C TYR A 110 4.32 3.58 3.15
N LEU A 111 4.13 2.60 2.27
CA LEU A 111 3.15 2.66 1.18
C LEU A 111 1.72 2.95 1.66
N PRO A 112 1.21 2.41 2.79
CA PRO A 112 -0.12 2.77 3.29
C PRO A 112 -0.30 4.28 3.45
N PHE A 113 0.69 4.99 3.99
CA PHE A 113 0.66 6.45 4.12
C PHE A 113 0.69 7.16 2.75
N THR A 114 1.47 6.62 1.81
CA THR A 114 1.54 7.10 0.41
C THR A 114 0.21 6.95 -0.32
N HIS A 115 -0.56 5.91 0.02
CA HIS A 115 -1.83 5.61 -0.60
C HIS A 115 -3.02 6.34 0.02
N SER A 116 -2.82 7.00 1.16
CA SER A 116 -3.88 7.71 1.86
C SER A 116 -4.25 9.04 1.19
N GLU A 117 -5.55 9.36 1.19
CA GLU A 117 -6.05 10.69 0.82
C GLU A 117 -6.06 11.67 2.01
N ASN A 118 -5.19 11.46 3.01
CA ASN A 118 -4.99 12.34 4.16
C ASN A 118 -3.66 13.13 4.03
N PRO A 119 -3.69 14.48 4.03
CA PRO A 119 -2.48 15.29 3.91
C PRO A 119 -1.42 15.05 5.01
N MET A 120 -1.84 14.77 6.25
CA MET A 120 -0.91 14.49 7.34
C MET A 120 -0.21 13.13 7.15
N GLU A 121 -0.92 12.13 6.61
CA GLU A 121 -0.32 10.83 6.30
C GLU A 121 0.63 10.95 5.10
N GLN A 122 0.34 11.79 4.11
CA GLN A 122 1.27 12.09 3.02
C GLN A 122 2.57 12.74 3.51
N GLN A 123 2.47 13.72 4.41
CA GLN A 123 3.66 14.32 5.03
C GLN A 123 4.49 13.26 5.76
N ARG A 124 3.84 12.41 6.56
CA ARG A 124 4.49 11.30 7.27
C ARG A 124 5.14 10.32 6.30
N SER A 125 4.51 10.01 5.17
CA SER A 125 5.09 9.16 4.14
C SER A 125 6.43 9.72 3.66
N VAL A 126 6.47 11.00 3.31
CA VAL A 126 7.69 11.65 2.81
C VAL A 126 8.78 11.68 3.88
N GLU A 127 8.43 11.98 5.13
CA GLU A 127 9.37 11.94 6.25
C GLU A 127 9.98 10.54 6.46
N LEU A 128 9.17 9.48 6.40
CA LEU A 128 9.64 8.10 6.54
C LEU A 128 10.55 7.67 5.38
N HIS A 129 10.15 7.98 4.13
CA HIS A 129 10.94 7.64 2.95
C HIS A 129 12.30 8.37 2.91
N ARG A 130 12.41 9.58 3.49
CA ARG A 130 13.71 10.27 3.67
C ARG A 130 14.69 9.52 4.57
N THR A 131 14.21 8.61 5.42
CA THR A 131 15.07 7.79 6.29
C THR A 131 15.55 6.50 5.62
N MET A 132 15.09 6.21 4.39
CA MET A 132 15.57 5.06 3.63
C MET A 132 16.95 5.36 3.02
N PRO A 133 17.80 4.34 2.84
CA PRO A 133 19.09 4.51 2.15
C PRO A 133 18.90 5.05 0.72
N GLY A 134 19.64 6.11 0.37
CA GLY A 134 19.57 6.78 -0.92
C GLY A 134 19.92 8.27 -0.80
N GLU A 135 20.29 8.93 -1.89
CA GLU A 135 20.65 10.36 -1.87
C GLU A 135 19.41 11.28 -1.87
N GLU A 136 18.27 10.80 -2.38
CA GLU A 136 17.04 11.59 -2.53
C GLU A 136 15.84 10.85 -1.92
N PRO A 137 14.85 11.59 -1.35
CA PRO A 137 13.57 11.01 -0.96
C PRO A 137 12.91 10.28 -2.13
N ASP A 138 12.18 9.20 -1.82
CA ASP A 138 11.46 8.43 -2.84
C ASP A 138 10.56 9.37 -3.66
N LYS A 139 10.88 9.51 -4.96
CA LYS A 139 10.17 10.41 -5.88
C LYS A 139 8.67 10.14 -5.91
N TRP A 140 8.26 8.91 -5.64
CA TRP A 140 6.85 8.54 -5.62
C TRP A 140 6.14 9.08 -4.39
N ALA A 141 6.78 9.11 -3.22
CA ALA A 141 6.20 9.71 -2.02
C ALA A 141 5.93 11.21 -2.23
N LEU A 142 6.90 11.94 -2.82
CA LEU A 142 6.73 13.36 -3.18
C LEU A 142 5.63 13.56 -4.21
N HIS A 143 5.55 12.69 -5.22
CA HIS A 143 4.52 12.78 -6.25
C HIS A 143 3.11 12.57 -5.67
N HIS A 144 2.91 11.59 -4.80
CA HIS A 144 1.62 11.35 -4.14
C HIS A 144 1.23 12.52 -3.23
N GLN A 145 2.18 13.04 -2.45
CA GLN A 145 1.97 14.23 -1.62
C GLN A 145 1.48 15.40 -2.46
N ALA A 146 2.14 15.70 -3.59
CA ALA A 146 1.77 16.82 -4.46
C ALA A 146 0.34 16.66 -5.05
N ILE A 147 -0.09 15.44 -5.36
CA ILE A 147 -1.47 15.19 -5.83
C ILE A 147 -2.47 15.51 -4.71
N ILE A 148 -2.21 15.04 -3.49
CA ILE A 148 -3.08 15.28 -2.34
C ILE A 148 -3.07 16.76 -1.92
N GLU A 149 -1.94 17.45 -1.99
CA GLU A 149 -1.88 18.90 -1.74
C GLU A 149 -2.69 19.69 -2.78
N ARG A 150 -2.69 19.24 -4.04
CA ARG A 150 -3.41 19.91 -5.13
C ARG A 150 -4.91 19.64 -5.11
N PHE A 151 -5.34 18.41 -4.83
CA PHE A 151 -6.74 17.97 -5.02
C PHE A 151 -7.42 17.48 -3.75
N GLY A 152 -6.68 17.26 -2.66
CA GLY A 152 -7.18 16.65 -1.42
C GLY A 152 -7.52 15.16 -1.54
N ARG A 153 -7.31 14.56 -2.71
CA ARG A 153 -7.64 13.17 -3.05
C ARG A 153 -6.92 12.74 -4.33
N PHE A 154 -7.02 11.48 -4.71
CA PHE A 154 -6.47 10.94 -5.95
C PHE A 154 -7.51 10.93 -7.09
N PRO A 155 -7.40 11.80 -8.11
CA PRO A 155 -8.43 11.90 -9.14
C PRO A 155 -8.62 10.63 -9.97
N HIS A 156 -7.57 9.83 -10.15
CA HIS A 156 -7.64 8.56 -10.87
C HIS A 156 -8.59 7.53 -10.21
N ARG A 157 -8.84 7.66 -8.90
CA ARG A 157 -9.78 6.79 -8.17
C ARG A 157 -11.24 7.23 -8.31
N ASN A 158 -11.52 8.42 -8.88
CA ASN A 158 -12.87 8.99 -8.90
C ASN A 158 -13.91 8.04 -9.50
N ARG A 159 -13.62 7.47 -10.67
CA ARG A 159 -14.54 6.57 -11.37
C ARG A 159 -14.90 5.33 -10.54
N VAL A 160 -13.89 4.66 -9.99
CA VAL A 160 -14.07 3.41 -9.24
C VAL A 160 -14.68 3.65 -7.86
N LEU A 161 -14.49 4.84 -7.28
CA LEU A 161 -15.10 5.27 -6.02
C LEU A 161 -16.44 6.01 -6.20
N GLY A 162 -16.97 6.12 -7.43
CA GLY A 162 -18.25 6.79 -7.70
C GLY A 162 -18.26 8.30 -7.43
N ARG A 163 -17.10 8.97 -7.49
CA ARG A 163 -16.96 10.41 -7.25
C ARG A 163 -17.10 11.19 -8.55
N ALA A 164 -17.73 12.37 -8.47
CA ALA A 164 -17.70 13.33 -9.57
C ALA A 164 -16.28 13.91 -9.74
N THR A 165 -15.78 13.90 -10.96
CA THR A 165 -14.51 14.53 -11.35
C THR A 165 -14.75 16.01 -11.64
N THR A 166 -13.99 16.89 -10.99
CA THR A 166 -14.04 18.33 -11.24
C THR A 166 -13.34 18.69 -12.56
N PRO A 167 -13.61 19.87 -13.17
CA PRO A 167 -12.92 20.27 -14.38
C PRO A 167 -11.38 20.32 -14.25
N GLY A 168 -10.86 20.76 -13.10
CA GLY A 168 -9.41 20.81 -12.85
C GLY A 168 -8.77 19.43 -12.69
N GLU A 169 -9.50 18.48 -12.10
CA GLU A 169 -9.08 17.08 -12.04
C GLU A 169 -9.10 16.42 -13.42
N GLN A 170 -10.13 16.68 -14.24
CA GLN A 170 -10.24 16.13 -15.58
C GLN A 170 -9.11 16.63 -16.48
N ALA A 171 -8.84 17.95 -16.49
CA ALA A 171 -7.73 18.52 -17.25
C ALA A 171 -6.38 17.88 -16.87
N TRP A 172 -6.15 17.66 -15.57
CA TRP A 172 -4.93 16.99 -15.10
C TRP A 172 -4.85 15.51 -15.51
N LEU A 173 -5.98 14.79 -15.51
CA LEU A 173 -6.05 13.42 -16.01
C LEU A 173 -5.76 13.35 -17.53
N ASP A 174 -6.27 14.31 -18.29
CA ASP A 174 -6.07 14.39 -19.75
C ASP A 174 -4.61 14.71 -20.13
N GLU A 175 -3.87 15.41 -19.25
CA GLU A 175 -2.43 15.70 -19.39
C GLU A 175 -1.52 14.51 -19.01
N GLY A 176 -2.09 13.34 -18.73
CA GLY A 176 -1.37 12.10 -18.41
C GLY A 176 -1.45 11.66 -16.95
N GLY A 177 -1.94 12.54 -16.06
CA GLY A 177 -2.31 12.24 -14.68
C GLY A 177 -1.35 11.30 -13.91
N PHE A 178 -1.94 10.39 -13.14
CA PHE A 178 -1.26 9.29 -12.46
C PHE A 178 -2.15 8.04 -12.56
N SER A 179 -1.54 6.87 -12.74
CA SER A 179 -2.24 5.59 -12.94
C SER A 179 -1.85 4.48 -11.96
N GLY A 180 -1.08 4.81 -10.92
CA GLY A 180 -0.64 3.84 -9.91
C GLY A 180 -1.71 3.47 -8.90
#